data_AF-A0A7S0ZXH4-F1
#
_entry.id   AF-A0A7S0ZXH4-F1
#
_cell.length_a   1.000
_cell.length_b   1.000
_cell.length_c   1.000
_cell.angle_alpha   90.00
_cell.angle_beta   90.00
_cell.angle_gamma   90.00
#
_symmetry.space_group_name_H-M   'P 1'
#
loop_
_entity.id
_entity.type
_entity.pdbx_description
1 polymer ?
#
loop_
_entity_poly.entity_id
_entity_poly.type
_entity_poly.pdbx_seq_one_letter_code
_entity_poly.pdbx_strand_id
1 'polypeptide(L)'
;MGGFLTRKPAQTSKIMVLPEPQTYTLFDAGSKKQMSTTMAFAGLLRKLMKSGDFGKRCVPMITDEARTFGLNSLFHEFKIHAPFGQQYLPVDHDTLMKYAEAPDGQILQEG
;
A
#
# COMPACT_ATOMS: atom_id res chain seq x y z
N MET A 1 -29.40 6.05 -26.69
CA MET A 1 -30.29 6.05 -25.50
C MET A 1 -30.54 4.59 -25.15
N GLY A 2 -29.91 4.06 -24.10
CA GLY A 2 -30.45 4.25 -22.75
C GLY A 2 -31.50 3.19 -22.40
N GLY A 3 -31.31 1.94 -22.87
CA GLY A 3 -32.07 0.81 -22.35
C GLY A 3 -31.81 0.60 -20.85
N PHE A 4 -32.56 -0.29 -20.22
CA PHE A 4 -32.40 -0.59 -18.79
C PHE A 4 -30.93 -0.93 -18.47
N LEU A 5 -30.23 0.00 -17.82
CA LEU A 5 -29.01 -0.29 -17.08
C LEU A 5 -29.43 -1.02 -15.81
N THR A 6 -29.80 -2.30 -15.94
CA THR A 6 -29.92 -3.18 -14.80
C THR A 6 -28.52 -3.34 -14.22
N ARG A 7 -28.20 -2.46 -13.27
CA ARG A 7 -27.04 -2.60 -12.40
C ARG A 7 -27.24 -3.93 -11.67
N LYS A 8 -26.59 -4.98 -12.15
CA LYS A 8 -26.43 -6.20 -11.36
C LYS A 8 -25.80 -5.76 -10.04
N PRO A 9 -26.31 -6.17 -8.87
CA PRO A 9 -25.54 -6.02 -7.64
C PRO A 9 -24.16 -6.61 -7.93
N ALA A 10 -23.11 -5.87 -7.59
CA ALA A 10 -21.75 -6.37 -7.73
C ALA A 10 -21.73 -7.78 -7.14
N GLN A 11 -21.44 -8.79 -7.97
CA GLN A 11 -21.18 -10.11 -7.44
C GLN A 11 -20.14 -9.91 -6.36
N THR A 12 -20.52 -10.28 -5.12
CA THR A 12 -19.62 -10.25 -3.97
C THR A 12 -18.31 -10.86 -4.44
N SER A 13 -17.25 -10.06 -4.32
CA SER A 13 -15.91 -10.48 -4.75
C SER A 13 -15.64 -11.84 -4.15
N LYS A 14 -15.16 -12.77 -4.99
CA LYS A 14 -14.65 -14.10 -4.64
C LYS A 14 -14.17 -14.15 -3.18
N ILE A 15 -14.66 -15.13 -2.41
CA ILE A 15 -14.30 -15.33 -0.99
C ILE A 15 -12.80 -15.13 -0.85
N MET A 16 -12.43 -14.13 -0.05
CA MET A 16 -11.04 -13.73 0.12
C MET A 16 -10.44 -14.54 1.25
N VAL A 17 -9.27 -15.11 1.01
CA VAL A 17 -8.46 -15.69 2.07
C VAL A 17 -7.93 -14.54 2.92
N LEU A 18 -8.29 -14.53 4.19
CA LEU A 18 -7.79 -13.54 5.15
C LEU A 18 -6.33 -13.85 5.50
N PRO A 19 -5.53 -12.84 5.88
CA PRO A 19 -4.18 -13.06 6.35
C PRO A 19 -4.15 -14.01 7.56
N GLU A 20 -3.16 -14.90 7.57
CA GLU A 20 -2.93 -15.79 8.71
C GLU A 20 -2.71 -14.98 10.01
N PRO A 21 -3.12 -15.50 11.18
CA PRO A 21 -2.90 -14.83 12.48
C PRO A 21 -1.43 -14.43 12.72
N GLN A 22 -0.49 -15.19 12.16
CA GLN A 22 0.95 -14.90 12.21
C GLN A 22 1.31 -13.51 11.66
N THR A 23 0.51 -12.98 10.73
CA THR A 23 0.68 -11.64 10.16
C THR A 23 0.60 -10.55 11.24
N TYR A 24 -0.24 -10.76 12.25
CA TYR A 24 -0.56 -9.79 13.32
C TYR A 24 0.36 -9.91 14.54
N THR A 25 1.03 -11.06 14.73
CA THR A 25 1.84 -11.36 15.93
C THR A 25 2.83 -10.28 16.37
N LEU A 26 3.47 -9.57 15.43
CA LEU A 26 4.43 -8.50 15.75
C LEU A 26 3.72 -7.27 16.35
N PHE A 27 2.52 -6.98 15.86
CA PHE A 27 1.68 -5.92 16.39
C PHE A 27 1.17 -6.31 17.79
N ASP A 28 0.68 -7.54 17.94
CA ASP A 28 0.13 -8.05 19.21
C ASP A 28 1.18 -8.16 20.32
N ALA A 29 2.42 -8.53 19.96
CA ALA A 29 3.53 -8.60 20.91
C ALA A 29 3.96 -7.22 21.45
N GLY A 30 3.55 -6.14 20.78
CA GLY A 30 3.96 -4.78 21.10
C GLY A 30 5.44 -4.51 20.83
N SER A 31 5.85 -3.26 21.06
CA SER A 31 7.23 -2.82 20.83
C SER A 31 7.99 -2.63 22.13
N LYS A 32 9.26 -3.10 22.14
CA LYS A 32 10.23 -2.83 23.22
C LYS A 32 10.80 -1.41 23.19
N LYS A 33 10.59 -0.70 22.08
CA LYS A 33 11.01 0.70 21.88
C LYS A 33 9.78 1.59 21.81
N GLN A 34 9.93 2.83 22.23
CA GLN A 34 8.88 3.83 22.06
C GLN A 34 8.59 4.01 20.57
N MET A 35 7.31 3.87 20.20
CA MET A 35 6.85 4.03 18.82
C MET A 35 5.48 4.68 18.83
N SER A 36 5.17 5.44 17.77
CA SER A 36 3.82 5.97 17.57
C SER A 36 2.89 4.89 17.02
N THR A 37 1.59 5.09 17.18
CA THR A 37 0.56 4.24 16.56
C THR A 37 0.68 4.25 15.03
N THR A 38 1.06 5.37 14.42
CA THR A 38 1.31 5.49 12.98
C THR A 38 2.47 4.58 12.53
N MET A 39 3.57 4.55 13.28
CA MET A 39 4.68 3.65 12.99
C MET A 39 4.28 2.18 13.13
N ALA A 40 3.46 1.85 14.13
CA ALA A 40 2.96 0.49 14.32
C ALA A 40 2.03 0.08 13.18
N PHE A 41 1.15 0.99 12.75
CA PHE A 41 0.27 0.83 11.61
C PHE A 41 1.05 0.63 10.31
N ALA A 42 2.07 1.43 10.03
CA ALA A 42 2.91 1.28 8.85
C ALA A 42 3.56 -0.12 8.77
N GLY A 43 4.06 -0.62 9.90
CA GLY A 43 4.61 -1.97 10.01
C GLY A 43 3.58 -3.08 9.78
N LEU A 44 2.37 -2.93 10.34
CA LEU A 44 1.27 -3.87 10.11
C LEU A 44 0.80 -3.85 8.66
N LEU A 45 0.59 -2.66 8.09
CA LEU A 45 0.18 -2.47 6.70
C LEU A 45 1.17 -3.15 5.75
N ARG A 46 2.47 -2.97 5.98
CA ARG A 46 3.52 -3.67 5.23
C ARG A 46 3.34 -5.18 5.24
N LYS A 47 3.06 -5.78 6.40
CA LYS A 47 2.84 -7.23 6.51
C LYS A 47 1.57 -7.68 5.81
N LEU A 48 0.48 -6.91 5.91
CA LEU A 48 -0.78 -7.18 5.23
C LEU A 48 -0.60 -7.14 3.71
N MET A 49 0.12 -6.15 3.19
CA MET A 49 0.42 -6.02 1.75
C MET A 49 1.28 -7.17 1.22
N LYS A 50 2.08 -7.83 2.07
CA LYS A 50 2.82 -9.06 1.71
C LYS A 50 1.99 -10.34 1.77
N SER A 51 0.77 -10.28 2.30
CA SER A 51 -0.02 -11.48 2.59
C SER A 51 -0.75 -11.99 1.35
N GLY A 52 -0.04 -12.75 0.51
CA GLY A 52 -0.62 -13.52 -0.60
C GLY A 52 -1.64 -12.75 -1.44
N ASP A 53 -2.83 -13.33 -1.59
CA ASP A 53 -3.92 -12.73 -2.39
C ASP A 53 -4.62 -11.56 -1.69
N PHE A 54 -4.55 -11.47 -0.36
CA PHE A 54 -5.06 -10.32 0.38
C PHE A 54 -4.21 -9.09 0.08
N GLY A 55 -2.90 -9.27 0.12
CA GLY A 55 -1.91 -8.22 -0.07
C GLY A 55 -2.10 -7.51 -1.40
N LYS A 56 -2.32 -8.24 -2.51
CA LYS A 56 -2.58 -7.70 -3.85
C LYS A 56 -3.81 -6.79 -3.95
N ARG A 57 -4.70 -6.83 -2.96
CA ARG A 57 -5.95 -6.04 -2.91
C ARG A 57 -5.86 -4.86 -1.96
N CYS A 58 -4.78 -4.76 -1.18
CA CYS A 58 -4.50 -3.57 -0.39
C CYS A 58 -4.04 -2.45 -1.33
N VAL A 59 -4.76 -1.34 -1.39
CA VAL A 59 -4.37 -0.17 -2.18
C VAL A 59 -4.18 1.00 -1.22
N PRO A 60 -2.96 1.25 -0.73
CA PRO A 60 -2.68 2.43 0.07
C PRO A 60 -2.81 3.67 -0.81
N MET A 61 -3.66 4.61 -0.40
CA MET A 61 -3.72 5.95 -0.98
C MET A 61 -3.02 6.92 -0.04
N ILE A 62 -1.95 7.54 -0.54
CA ILE A 62 -1.03 8.34 0.26
C ILE A 62 -0.90 9.71 -0.40
N THR A 63 -0.97 10.78 0.39
CA THR A 63 -0.65 12.13 -0.07
C THR A 63 0.86 12.37 0.01
N ASP A 64 1.37 13.49 -0.50
CA ASP A 64 2.81 13.81 -0.52
C ASP A 64 3.54 13.73 0.86
N GLU A 65 2.78 13.68 1.97
CA GLU A 65 3.27 13.59 3.35
C GLU A 65 3.73 12.19 3.80
N ALA A 66 3.99 11.27 2.87
CA ALA A 66 4.38 9.88 3.17
C ALA A 66 5.64 9.75 4.04
N ARG A 67 6.59 10.68 3.87
CA ARG A 67 7.82 10.75 4.71
C ARG A 67 7.48 11.07 6.16
N THR A 68 6.56 11.99 6.39
CA THR A 68 6.11 12.42 7.73
C THR A 68 5.48 11.26 8.51
N PHE A 69 4.75 10.39 7.82
CA PHE A 69 4.09 9.25 8.44
C PHE A 69 4.94 7.98 8.51
N GLY A 70 6.18 8.00 8.02
CA GLY A 70 7.06 6.81 7.98
C GLY A 70 6.60 5.74 6.98
N LEU A 71 5.77 6.13 6.00
CA LEU A 71 5.24 5.25 4.96
C LEU A 71 6.17 5.14 3.74
N ASN A 72 7.21 5.97 3.66
CA ASN A 72 8.22 5.93 2.61
C ASN A 72 8.88 4.54 2.45
N SER A 73 8.97 3.76 3.52
CA SER A 73 9.46 2.36 3.47
C SER A 73 8.62 1.43 2.59
N LEU A 74 7.34 1.77 2.36
CA LEU A 74 6.44 1.02 1.47
C LEU A 74 6.73 1.30 0.00
N PHE A 75 7.19 2.51 -0.35
CA PHE A 75 7.43 2.92 -1.73
C PHE A 75 8.52 2.08 -2.40
N HIS A 76 9.59 1.77 -1.68
CA HIS A 76 10.65 0.92 -2.22
C HIS A 76 10.16 -0.50 -2.53
N GLU A 77 9.21 -1.02 -1.75
CA GLU A 77 8.78 -2.41 -1.84
C GLU A 77 7.58 -2.62 -2.78
N PHE A 78 6.62 -1.70 -2.75
CA PHE A 78 5.35 -1.83 -3.47
C PHE A 78 5.20 -0.86 -4.65
N LYS A 79 6.14 0.09 -4.79
CA LYS A 79 6.20 1.12 -5.83
C LYS A 79 4.97 2.01 -5.91
N ILE A 80 5.17 3.21 -6.43
CA ILE A 80 4.05 4.12 -6.72
C ILE A 80 3.48 3.75 -8.09
N HIS A 81 2.16 3.71 -8.19
CA HIS A 81 1.47 3.46 -9.45
C HIS A 81 1.64 4.66 -10.38
N ALA A 82 2.28 4.45 -11.53
CA ALA A 82 2.37 5.44 -12.59
C ALA A 82 2.04 4.76 -13.93
N PRO A 83 0.88 5.05 -14.55
CA PRO A 83 0.42 4.35 -15.75
C PRO A 83 1.36 4.52 -16.94
N PHE A 84 2.14 5.60 -16.96
CA PHE A 84 3.12 5.89 -18.02
C PHE A 84 4.57 5.59 -17.60
N GLY A 85 4.76 4.90 -16.47
CA GLY A 85 6.07 4.63 -15.87
C GLY A 85 6.73 5.89 -15.26
N GLN A 86 7.97 5.73 -14.81
CA GLN A 86 8.78 6.82 -14.28
C GLN A 86 9.17 7.78 -15.42
N GLN A 87 8.51 8.94 -15.51
CA GLN A 87 8.77 9.93 -16.57
C GLN A 87 9.82 10.98 -16.19
N TYR A 88 10.25 11.02 -14.94
CA TYR A 88 11.17 12.02 -14.41
C TYR A 88 12.19 11.39 -13.46
N LEU A 89 13.35 12.03 -13.35
CA LEU A 89 14.32 11.69 -12.31
C LEU A 89 13.69 11.99 -10.93
N PRO A 90 13.63 11.01 -10.01
CA PRO A 90 13.14 11.26 -8.66
C PRO A 90 13.92 12.41 -8.03
N VAL A 91 13.22 13.32 -7.36
CA VAL A 91 13.86 14.43 -6.62
C VAL A 91 14.83 13.89 -5.57
N ASP A 92 14.52 12.72 -5.03
CA ASP A 92 15.32 12.00 -4.05
C ASP A 92 16.33 11.01 -4.70
N HIS A 93 16.73 11.20 -5.96
CA HIS A 93 17.65 10.26 -6.63
C HIS A 93 19.02 10.14 -5.92
N ASP A 94 19.46 11.14 -5.16
CA ASP A 94 20.74 11.06 -4.42
C ASP A 94 20.57 10.63 -2.96
N THR A 95 19.34 10.30 -2.53
CA THR A 95 19.04 9.89 -1.16
C THR A 95 18.93 8.35 -1.04
N LEU A 96 19.20 7.81 0.15
CA LEU A 96 19.11 6.37 0.45
C LEU A 96 17.70 5.78 0.27
N MET A 97 16.66 6.63 0.29
CA MET A 97 15.26 6.26 0.19
C MET A 97 14.66 6.74 -1.13
N LYS A 98 15.24 6.29 -2.25
CA LYS A 98 14.67 6.55 -3.58
C LYS A 98 13.30 5.88 -3.68
N TYR A 99 12.27 6.61 -4.10
CA TYR A 99 11.01 6.00 -4.54
C TYR A 99 11.12 5.57 -6.00
N ALA A 100 10.38 4.53 -6.37
CA ALA A 100 10.30 4.03 -7.72
C ALA A 100 8.83 3.99 -8.15
N GLU A 101 8.54 4.56 -9.32
CA GLU A 101 7.23 4.48 -9.95
C GLU A 101 7.22 3.37 -11.00
N ALA A 102 6.09 2.67 -11.11
CA ALA A 102 5.88 1.67 -12.13
C ALA A 102 4.39 1.54 -12.51
N PRO A 103 4.07 1.09 -13.74
CA PRO A 103 2.68 0.84 -14.15
C PRO A 103 1.97 -0.22 -13.31
N ASP A 104 2.73 -1.14 -12.70
CA ASP A 104 2.26 -2.16 -11.77
C ASP A 104 2.46 -1.78 -10.30
N GLY A 105 2.82 -0.52 -10.02
CA GLY A 105 2.90 -0.01 -8.66
C GLY A 105 1.56 -0.11 -7.95
N GLN A 106 1.61 -0.45 -6.66
CA GLN A 106 0.41 -0.76 -5.88
C GLN A 106 -0.05 0.43 -5.02
N ILE A 107 0.84 1.39 -4.78
CA ILE A 107 0.55 2.56 -3.97
C ILE A 107 0.05 3.68 -4.88
N LEU A 108 -1.09 4.27 -4.52
CA LEU A 108 -1.57 5.49 -5.18
C LEU A 108 -1.03 6.69 -4.42
N GLN A 109 -0.23 7.51 -5.10
CA GLN A 109 0.22 8.78 -4.55
C GLN A 109 -0.51 9.92 -5.26
N GLU A 110 -1.28 10.69 -4.50
CA GLU A 110 -1.99 11.88 -4.98
C GLU A 110 -1.32 13.11 -4.36
N GLY A 111 -0.63 13.91 -5.19
CA GLY A 111 0.13 15.08 -4.76
C GLY A 111 0.79 15.78 -5.94
#